data_AF-A0A7X2N066-F1
#
_entry.id   AF-A0A7X2N066-F1
#
_cell.length_a   1.000
_cell.length_b   1.000
_cell.length_c   1.000
_cell.angle_alpha   90.00
_cell.angle_beta   90.00
_cell.angle_gamma   90.00
#
_symmetry.space_group_name_H-M   'P 1'
#
loop_
_entity.id
_entity.type
_entity.pdbx_description
1 polymer ?
#
loop_
_entity_poly.entity_id
_entity_poly.type
_entity_poly.pdbx_seq_one_letter_code
_entity_poly.pdbx_strand_id
1 'polypeptide(L)' 'MKHLFLDKIYRFDINKRKKDNLVDYIYNSRLGYWVDEKLNPCITDVNFAKPQTKKCDCETGEDKKGE' A
#
# COMPACT_ATOMS: atom_id res chain seq x y z
N MET A 1 -1.77 35.13 14.09
CA MET A 1 -0.80 34.67 15.11
C MET A 1 -0.27 33.30 14.69
N LYS A 2 1.01 33.19 14.32
CA LYS A 2 1.65 31.88 14.10
C LYS A 2 2.20 31.39 15.44
N HIS A 3 1.91 30.14 15.78
CA HIS A 3 2.27 29.53 17.06
C HIS A 3 3.80 29.36 17.16
N LEU A 4 4.42 29.83 18.25
CA LEU A 4 5.88 29.85 18.47
C LEU A 4 6.57 28.48 18.31
N PHE A 5 5.79 27.40 18.42
CA PHE A 5 6.28 26.03 18.29
C PHE A 5 6.58 25.61 16.85
N LEU A 6 5.99 26.25 15.84
CA LEU A 6 6.18 25.86 14.44
C LEU A 6 7.61 26.01 13.93
N ASP A 7 8.41 26.85 14.60
CA ASP A 7 9.80 27.15 14.25
C ASP A 7 10.81 26.16 14.84
N LYS A 8 10.40 25.39 15.87
CA LYS A 8 11.25 24.40 16.55
C LYS A 8 10.93 22.95 16.17
N ILE A 9 9.86 22.72 15.41
CA ILE A 9 9.45 21.36 15.04
C ILE A 9 10.27 20.91 13.83
N TYR A 10 11.00 19.81 14.01
CA TYR A 10 11.61 19.09 12.90
C TYR A 10 10.51 18.54 11.99
N ARG A 11 10.45 19.03 10.75
CA ARG A 11 9.50 18.54 9.75
C ARG A 11 10.18 17.44 8.97
N PHE A 12 9.60 16.24 9.02
CA PHE A 12 9.97 15.21 8.08
C PHE A 12 9.54 15.65 6.69
N ASP A 13 10.48 15.69 5.75
CA ASP A 13 10.12 15.70 4.34
C ASP A 13 9.37 14.41 4.08
N ILE A 14 8.04 14.54 3.97
CA ILE A 14 7.20 13.50 3.41
C ILE A 14 7.60 13.47 1.94
N ASN A 15 8.69 12.76 1.63
CA ASN A 15 9.00 12.35 0.28
C ASN A 15 7.71 11.75 -0.26
N LYS A 16 7.08 12.45 -1.21
CA LYS A 16 5.80 12.04 -1.80
C LYS A 16 5.92 10.55 -2.03
N ARG A 17 5.03 9.78 -1.38
CA ARG A 17 4.97 8.32 -1.49
C ARG A 17 5.25 7.99 -2.95
N LYS A 18 6.33 7.25 -3.24
CA LYS A 18 6.53 6.72 -4.60
C LYS A 18 5.18 6.11 -4.96
N LYS A 19 4.57 6.56 -6.07
CA LYS A 19 3.32 5.96 -6.54
C LYS A 19 3.53 4.46 -6.48
N ASP A 20 2.57 3.74 -5.90
CA ASP A 20 2.58 2.28 -5.95
C ASP A 20 2.68 1.92 -7.44
N ASN A 21 3.86 1.50 -7.89
CA ASN A 21 4.17 1.22 -9.29
C ASN A 21 3.62 -0.16 -9.69
N LEU A 22 2.36 -0.42 -9.33
CA LEU A 22 1.62 -1.62 -9.73
C LEU A 22 0.97 -1.42 -11.11
N VAL A 23 1.35 -0.39 -11.88
CA VAL A 23 0.70 0.03 -13.12
C VAL A 23 0.64 -1.12 -14.15
N ASP A 24 1.60 -2.03 -14.11
CA ASP A 24 1.74 -3.12 -15.09
C ASP A 24 1.23 -4.47 -14.58
N TYR A 25 0.61 -4.50 -13.39
CA TYR A 25 0.15 -5.73 -12.74
C TYR A 25 -1.34 -5.69 -12.44
N ILE A 26 -2.04 -6.76 -12.80
CA ILE A 26 -3.47 -6.93 -12.54
C ILE A 26 -3.71 -8.13 -11.61
N TYR A 27 -4.72 -8.01 -10.75
CA TYR A 27 -5.12 -9.11 -9.88
C TYR A 27 -5.92 -10.15 -10.68
N ASN A 28 -5.44 -11.40 -10.72
CA ASN A 28 -6.15 -12.53 -11.33
C ASN A 28 -6.96 -13.28 -10.27
N SER A 29 -8.28 -13.10 -10.28
CA SER A 29 -9.18 -13.70 -9.28
C SER A 29 -9.26 -15.24 -9.34
N ARG A 30 -9.02 -15.84 -10.51
CA ARG A 30 -9.01 -17.29 -10.69
C ARG A 30 -7.77 -17.93 -10.07
N LEU A 31 -6.63 -17.23 -10.14
CA LEU A 31 -5.34 -17.72 -9.63
C LEU A 31 -5.05 -17.26 -8.19
N GLY A 32 -5.68 -16.16 -7.75
CA GLY A 32 -5.53 -15.61 -6.40
C GLY A 32 -4.29 -14.73 -6.21
N TYR A 33 -3.65 -14.28 -7.29
CA TYR A 33 -2.45 -13.45 -7.23
C TYR A 33 -2.34 -12.46 -8.39
N TRP A 34 -1.39 -11.54 -8.29
CA TRP A 34 -1.13 -10.51 -9.30
C TRP A 34 -0.27 -11.07 -10.43
N VAL A 35 -0.61 -10.70 -11.66
CA VAL A 35 0.09 -11.13 -12.88
C VAL A 35 0.37 -9.95 -13.81
N ASP A 36 1.41 -10.08 -14.63
CA ASP A 36 1.70 -9.15 -15.73
C ASP A 36 0.77 -9.41 -16.94
N GLU A 37 0.93 -8.63 -18.02
CA GLU A 37 0.19 -8.81 -19.28
C GLU A 37 0.40 -10.19 -19.94
N LYS A 38 1.48 -10.88 -19.59
CA LYS A 38 1.86 -12.21 -20.11
C LYS A 38 1.44 -13.35 -19.17
N LEU A 39 0.68 -13.05 -18.11
CA LEU A 39 0.25 -13.99 -17.08
C LEU A 39 1.38 -14.57 -16.21
N ASN A 40 2.55 -13.92 -16.16
CA ASN A 40 3.60 -14.30 -15.22
C ASN A 40 3.24 -13.80 -13.82
N PRO A 41 3.45 -14.62 -12.78
CA PRO A 41 3.25 -14.19 -11.41
C PRO A 41 4.16 -13.02 -11.03
N CYS A 42 3.64 -11.99 -10.39
CA CYS A 42 4.43 -10.80 -9.99
C CYS A 42 5.62 -11.12 -9.07
N ILE A 43 5.59 -12.27 -8.38
CA ILE A 43 6.66 -12.71 -7.48
C ILE A 43 7.94 -13.12 -8.21
N THR A 44 7.85 -13.43 -9.50
CA THR A 44 9.03 -13.80 -10.31
C THR A 44 9.78 -12.59 -10.86
N ASP A 45 9.16 -11.40 -10.86
CA ASP A 45 9.80 -10.16 -11.28
C ASP A 45 10.63 -9.56 -10.14
N VAL A 46 11.95 -9.52 -10.35
CA VAL A 46 12.92 -8.95 -9.40
C VAL A 46 12.73 -7.43 -9.22
N ASN A 47 12.19 -6.75 -10.23
CA ASN A 47 11.92 -5.32 -10.22
C ASN A 47 10.51 -4.98 -9.71
N PHE A 48 9.72 -5.99 -9.31
CA PHE A 48 8.37 -5.78 -8.84
C PHE A 48 8.35 -4.81 -7.65
N ALA A 49 7.63 -3.70 -7.82
CA ALA A 49 7.40 -2.73 -6.76
C ALA A 49 6.44 -3.34 -5.73
N LYS A 50 7.01 -3.95 -4.68
CA LYS A 50 6.24 -4.51 -3.57
C LYS A 50 5.30 -3.43 -3.02
N PRO A 51 4.00 -3.74 -2.82
CA PRO A 51 3.07 -2.80 -2.21
C PRO A 51 3.65 -2.28 -0.90
N GLN A 52 3.87 -0.97 -0.81
CA GLN A 52 4.46 -0.34 0.38
C GLN A 52 3.39 0.18 1.33
N THR A 53 2.14 0.19 0.90
CA THR A 53 1.02 0.54 1.75
C THR A 53 0.70 -0.62 2.67
N LYS A 54 0.82 -0.39 3.98
CA LYS A 54 0.26 -1.29 4.99
C LYS A 54 -1.22 -1.46 4.63
N LYS A 55 -1.69 -2.71 4.50
CA LYS A 55 -3.12 -2.98 4.47
C LYS A 55 -3.70 -2.24 5.67
N CYS A 56 -4.61 -1.31 5.45
CA CYS A 56 -5.36 -0.74 6.57
C CYS A 56 -5.88 -1.94 7.34
N ASP A 57 -5.53 -2.03 8.63
CA ASP A 57 -6.08 -3.05 9.50
C ASP A 57 -7.60 -2.80 9.49
N CYS A 58 -8.33 -3.52 8.62
CA CYS A 58 -9.77 -3.51 8.69
C CYS A 58 -10.11 -4.47 9.81
N GLU A 59 -10.72 -3.96 10.88
CA GLU A 59 -11.42 -4.83 11.81
C GLU A 59 -12.49 -5.57 10.99
N THR A 60 -12.17 -6.80 10.61
CA THR A 60 -13.18 -7.78 10.25
C THR A 60 -13.98 -7.96 11.52
N GLY A 61 -15.15 -7.31 11.61
CA GLY A 61 -15.98 -7.21 12.82
C GLY A 61 -16.41 -8.57 13.38
N GLU A 62 -15.48 -9.28 14.02
CA GLU A 62 -15.72 -10.46 14.84
C GLU A 62 -16.55 -10.09 16.08
N ASP A 63 -16.66 -8.80 16.40
CA ASP A 63 -17.50 -8.26 17.47
C ASP A 63 -19.02 -8.31 17.17
N LYS A 64 -19.46 -8.77 15.99
CA LYS A 64 -20.89 -8.99 15.69
C LYS A 64 -21.37 -10.42 15.96
N LYS A 65 -20.61 -11.22 16.72
CA LYS A 65 -21.03 -12.56 17.13
C LYS A 65 -21.60 -12.52 18.55
N GLY A 66 -22.74 -11.83 18.73
CA GLY A 66 -23.47 -11.85 20.00
C GLY A 66 -24.29 -10.60 20.29
N GLU A 67 -25.32 -10.35 19.49
CA GLU A 67 -26.57 -9.73 19.98
C GLU A 67 -27.76 -10.56 19.51
#